data_AF-A0A935I9M4-F1
#
_entry.id   AF-A0A935I9M4-F1
#
_cell.length_a   1.000
_cell.length_b   1.000
_cell.length_c   1.000
_cell.angle_alpha   90.00
_cell.angle_beta   90.00
_cell.angle_gamma   90.00
#
_symmetry.space_group_name_H-M   'P 1'
#
loop_
_entity.id
_entity.type
_entity.pdbx_description
1 polymer ?
#
loop_
_entity_poly.entity_id
_entity_poly.type
_entity_poly.pdbx_seq_one_letter_code
_entity_poly.pdbx_strand_id
1 'polypeptide(L)'
;MEQIPNYLNIFFGLTTLFTIGIFYWAANHSKFTLIILLSWMILQFIIGTTGFYTITEGIPPRFLLLVLPPFIFIGVLFSTTNGRLFIDGLNLRILTMLHIVRIPVELVLYGLYVYKAVPELMTFEGRNYDIVSGLTVPIIYYLGFVKKRLNTRILLIWNFICLGLLFNIVVHAVLSAPFPFQLFAFDQPNIAVLHAPFNGLPSCVVPLVLLSHLTAIRQLLRSKAT
;
A
#
# COMPACT_ATOMS: atom_id res chain seq x y z
N MET A 1 -8.16 14.33 -15.07
CA MET A 1 -7.18 14.82 -14.06
C MET A 1 -7.21 16.34 -13.89
N GLU A 2 -7.56 17.14 -14.91
CA GLU A 2 -7.52 18.62 -14.83
C GLU A 2 -8.44 19.24 -13.76
N GLN A 3 -9.52 18.56 -13.38
CA GLN A 3 -10.41 19.00 -12.31
C GLN A 3 -9.94 18.62 -10.90
N ILE A 4 -8.89 17.79 -10.78
CA ILE A 4 -8.37 17.37 -9.48
C ILE A 4 -7.47 18.49 -8.94
N PRO A 5 -7.77 19.05 -7.76
CA PRO A 5 -6.97 20.11 -7.19
C PRO A 5 -5.53 19.69 -6.92
N ASN A 6 -4.60 20.63 -7.12
CA ASN A 6 -3.18 20.41 -6.84
C ASN A 6 -2.89 20.00 -5.39
N TYR A 7 -3.72 20.42 -4.42
CA TYR A 7 -3.52 20.01 -3.03
C TYR A 7 -3.66 18.49 -2.84
N LEU A 8 -4.52 17.81 -3.59
CA LEU A 8 -4.65 16.34 -3.52
C LEU A 8 -3.42 15.65 -4.09
N ASN A 9 -2.88 16.16 -5.21
CA ASN A 9 -1.65 15.65 -5.80
C ASN A 9 -0.47 15.79 -4.82
N ILE A 10 -0.32 16.97 -4.22
CA ILE A 10 0.74 17.25 -3.23
C ILE A 10 0.54 16.37 -1.99
N PHE A 11 -0.68 16.28 -1.47
CA PHE A 11 -0.97 15.51 -0.27
C PHE A 11 -0.70 14.01 -0.48
N PHE A 12 -1.05 13.45 -1.64
CA PHE A 12 -0.71 12.07 -1.97
C PHE A 12 0.79 11.85 -2.16
N GLY A 13 1.49 12.79 -2.82
CA GLY A 13 2.94 12.76 -2.96
C GLY A 13 3.65 12.74 -1.60
N LEU A 14 3.24 13.62 -0.67
CA LEU A 14 3.74 13.65 0.70
C LEU A 14 3.42 12.35 1.46
N THR A 15 2.23 11.79 1.26
CA THR A 15 1.83 10.51 1.85
C THR A 15 2.71 9.35 1.36
N THR A 16 3.05 9.35 0.08
CA THR A 16 3.97 8.35 -0.51
C THR A 16 5.38 8.49 0.07
N LEU A 17 5.90 9.72 0.12
CA LEU A 17 7.20 10.01 0.75
C LEU A 17 7.23 9.64 2.24
N PHE A 18 6.14 9.90 2.97
CA PHE A 18 5.97 9.50 4.36
C PHE A 18 6.01 7.98 4.53
N THR A 19 5.34 7.23 3.64
CA THR A 19 5.40 5.76 3.60
C THR A 19 6.84 5.27 3.44
N ILE A 20 7.55 5.81 2.45
CA ILE A 20 8.95 5.47 2.17
C ILE A 20 9.83 5.84 3.37
N GLY A 21 9.61 6.99 4.00
CA GLY A 21 10.34 7.45 5.18
C GLY A 21 10.18 6.52 6.38
N ILE A 22 8.95 6.09 6.69
CA ILE A 22 8.71 5.11 7.75
C ILE A 22 9.37 3.77 7.41
N PHE A 23 9.24 3.30 6.17
CA PHE A 23 9.85 2.04 5.77
C PHE A 23 11.38 2.08 5.81
N TYR A 24 11.98 3.20 5.41
CA TYR A 24 13.42 3.44 5.55
C TYR A 24 13.88 3.35 7.01
N TRP A 25 13.10 3.90 7.94
CA TRP A 25 13.39 3.78 9.36
C TRP A 25 13.24 2.32 9.84
N ALA A 26 12.21 1.60 9.37
CA ALA A 26 12.04 0.18 9.64
C ALA A 26 13.19 -0.68 9.08
N ALA A 27 13.77 -0.27 7.96
CA ALA A 27 14.92 -0.89 7.30
C ALA A 27 16.27 -0.41 7.85
N ASN A 28 16.30 0.03 9.12
CA ASN A 28 17.52 0.47 9.83
C ASN A 28 18.31 1.55 9.09
N HIS A 29 17.62 2.50 8.46
CA HIS A 29 18.24 3.59 7.71
C HIS A 29 19.11 3.12 6.52
N SER A 30 18.74 1.98 5.91
CA SER A 30 19.41 1.47 4.71
C SER A 30 19.27 2.46 3.53
N LYS A 31 20.37 3.14 3.20
CA LYS A 31 20.44 4.05 2.03
C LYS A 31 20.11 3.31 0.73
N PHE A 32 20.53 2.04 0.62
CA PHE A 32 20.24 1.20 -0.53
C PHE A 32 18.73 1.00 -0.72
N THR A 33 18.01 0.66 0.35
CA THR A 33 16.54 0.50 0.32
C THR A 33 15.86 1.81 -0.05
N LEU A 34 16.32 2.93 0.52
CA LEU A 34 15.78 4.26 0.21
C LEU A 34 15.95 4.62 -1.27
N ILE A 35 17.15 4.42 -1.83
CA ILE A 35 17.45 4.72 -3.23
C ILE A 35 16.56 3.87 -4.14
N ILE A 36 16.43 2.56 -3.88
CA ILE A 36 15.55 1.68 -4.67
C ILE A 36 14.11 2.20 -4.67
N LEU A 37 13.55 2.51 -3.50
CA LEU A 37 12.17 2.96 -3.40
C LEU A 37 11.94 4.33 -4.07
N LEU A 38 12.86 5.28 -3.89
CA LEU A 38 12.75 6.59 -4.53
C LEU A 38 12.93 6.51 -6.04
N SER A 39 13.92 5.75 -6.52
CA SER A 39 14.13 5.53 -7.96
C SER A 39 12.91 4.85 -8.58
N TRP A 40 12.34 3.85 -7.91
CA TRP A 40 11.11 3.19 -8.36
C TRP A 40 9.93 4.15 -8.40
N MET A 41 9.71 4.94 -7.34
CA MET A 41 8.63 5.92 -7.29
C MET A 41 8.77 6.99 -8.39
N ILE A 42 9.97 7.55 -8.58
CA ILE A 42 10.26 8.54 -9.62
C ILE A 42 9.98 7.96 -11.01
N LEU A 43 10.47 6.74 -11.27
CA LEU A 43 10.22 6.05 -12.53
C LEU A 43 8.71 5.89 -12.78
N GLN A 44 7.97 5.42 -11.79
CA GLN A 44 6.52 5.22 -11.90
C GLN A 44 5.78 6.54 -12.12
N PHE A 45 6.16 7.63 -11.45
CA PHE A 45 5.55 8.93 -11.66
C PHE A 45 5.81 9.48 -13.06
N ILE A 46 7.04 9.35 -13.57
CA ILE A 46 7.37 9.75 -14.95
C ILE A 46 6.54 8.94 -15.95
N ILE A 47 6.44 7.63 -15.78
CA ILE A 47 5.62 6.81 -16.69
C ILE A 47 4.14 7.21 -16.58
N GLY A 48 3.66 7.48 -15.36
CA GLY A 48 2.28 7.91 -15.10
C GLY A 48 1.90 9.27 -15.69
N THR A 49 2.86 10.17 -15.96
CA THR A 49 2.58 11.45 -16.64
C THR A 49 2.53 11.32 -18.16
N THR A 50 3.16 10.28 -18.74
CA THR A 50 3.13 10.06 -20.20
C THR A 50 1.81 9.49 -20.72
N GLY A 51 0.89 9.09 -19.84
CA GLY A 51 -0.34 8.39 -20.21
C GLY A 51 -0.13 6.91 -20.55
N PHE A 52 1.07 6.35 -20.31
CA PHE A 52 1.37 4.97 -20.65
C PHE A 52 0.40 3.95 -20.02
N TYR A 53 -0.05 4.18 -18.78
CA TYR A 53 -0.98 3.31 -18.07
C TYR A 53 -2.46 3.53 -18.42
N THR A 54 -2.81 4.59 -19.16
CA THR A 54 -4.19 4.84 -19.58
C THR A 54 -4.61 3.99 -20.78
N ILE A 55 -3.66 3.30 -21.42
CA ILE A 55 -3.91 2.35 -22.50
C ILE A 55 -4.32 1.02 -21.87
N THR A 56 -5.63 0.80 -21.77
CA THR A 56 -6.23 -0.34 -21.04
C THR A 56 -6.70 -1.49 -21.94
N GLU A 57 -6.71 -1.31 -23.26
CA GLU A 57 -7.28 -2.28 -24.22
C GLU A 57 -6.46 -3.58 -24.37
N GLY A 58 -5.16 -3.57 -24.06
CA GLY A 58 -4.29 -4.73 -24.20
C GLY A 58 -4.48 -5.77 -23.08
N ILE A 59 -4.34 -7.06 -23.41
CA ILE A 59 -4.28 -8.17 -22.45
C ILE A 59 -2.88 -8.81 -22.54
N PRO A 60 -2.05 -8.74 -21.48
CA PRO A 60 -2.31 -8.10 -20.19
C PRO A 60 -2.29 -6.55 -20.25
N PRO A 61 -3.06 -5.86 -19.37
CA PRO A 61 -3.01 -4.41 -19.29
C PRO A 61 -1.62 -3.91 -18.91
N ARG A 62 -1.20 -2.77 -19.46
CA ARG A 62 0.08 -2.11 -19.12
C ARG A 62 0.20 -1.80 -17.62
N PHE A 63 -0.94 -1.64 -16.94
CA PHE A 63 -1.03 -1.51 -15.49
C PHE A 63 -0.36 -2.67 -14.73
N LEU A 64 -0.27 -3.87 -15.30
CA LEU A 64 0.47 -4.96 -14.67
C LEU A 64 1.98 -4.66 -14.53
N LEU A 65 2.57 -3.85 -15.41
CA LEU A 65 3.98 -3.46 -15.29
C LEU A 65 4.24 -2.55 -14.08
N LEU A 66 3.19 -1.93 -13.56
CA LEU A 66 3.22 -1.13 -12.35
C LEU A 66 3.11 -2.02 -11.09
N VAL A 67 2.21 -3.00 -11.12
CA VAL A 67 1.88 -3.84 -9.96
C VAL A 67 2.81 -5.04 -9.84
N LEU A 68 3.14 -5.71 -10.93
CA LEU A 68 3.82 -7.00 -10.89
C LEU A 68 5.25 -6.91 -10.30
N PRO A 69 6.11 -5.93 -10.67
CA PRO A 69 7.47 -5.86 -10.15
C PRO A 69 7.58 -5.81 -8.61
N PRO A 70 6.84 -4.96 -7.87
CA PRO A 70 6.94 -4.94 -6.42
C PRO A 70 6.41 -6.24 -5.77
N PHE A 71 5.38 -6.87 -6.34
CA PHE A 71 4.87 -8.15 -5.81
C PHE A 71 5.84 -9.31 -6.06
N ILE A 72 6.47 -9.37 -7.25
CA ILE A 72 7.56 -10.31 -7.53
C ILE A 72 8.70 -10.08 -6.55
N PHE A 73 9.10 -8.82 -6.34
CA PHE A 73 10.18 -8.48 -5.41
C PHE A 73 9.88 -8.97 -3.99
N ILE A 74 8.66 -8.77 -3.50
CA ILE A 74 8.21 -9.35 -2.22
C ILE A 74 8.36 -10.87 -2.24
N GLY A 75 7.87 -11.56 -3.27
CA GLY A 75 8.02 -13.02 -3.41
C GLY A 75 9.48 -13.49 -3.36
N VAL A 76 10.39 -12.77 -4.05
CA VAL A 76 11.84 -13.04 -4.03
C VAL A 76 12.44 -12.84 -2.64
N LEU A 77 12.04 -11.79 -1.92
CA LEU A 77 12.51 -11.56 -0.56
C LEU A 77 12.14 -12.73 0.36
N PHE A 78 10.93 -13.27 0.28
CA PHE A 78 10.52 -14.41 1.12
C PHE A 78 11.13 -15.75 0.67
N SER A 79 11.50 -15.87 -0.61
CA SER A 79 12.00 -17.12 -1.20
C SER A 79 13.51 -17.31 -1.05
N THR A 80 14.29 -16.22 -1.05
CA THR A 80 15.76 -16.26 -0.98
C THR A 80 16.28 -16.18 0.46
N THR A 81 17.45 -16.77 0.72
CA THR A 81 18.07 -16.72 2.06
C THR A 81 18.42 -15.29 2.47
N ASN A 82 19.05 -14.53 1.57
CA ASN A 82 19.42 -13.14 1.82
C ASN A 82 18.18 -12.25 2.00
N GLY A 83 17.12 -12.48 1.22
CA GLY A 83 15.86 -11.76 1.36
C GLY A 83 15.19 -12.00 2.71
N ARG A 84 15.17 -13.25 3.19
CA ARG A 84 14.65 -13.58 4.52
C ARG A 84 15.48 -12.95 5.63
N LEU A 85 16.81 -12.93 5.51
CA LEU A 85 17.68 -12.22 6.45
C LEU A 85 17.37 -10.73 6.52
N PHE A 86 17.12 -10.09 5.37
CA PHE A 86 16.69 -8.70 5.32
C PHE A 86 15.33 -8.49 6.02
N ILE A 87 14.31 -9.29 5.67
CA ILE A 87 12.97 -9.23 6.27
C ILE A 87 13.02 -9.43 7.78
N ASP A 88 13.79 -10.42 8.24
CA ASP A 88 13.91 -10.76 9.65
C ASP A 88 14.71 -9.70 10.44
N GLY A 89 15.46 -8.82 9.76
CA GLY A 89 16.16 -7.67 10.33
C GLY A 89 15.33 -6.37 10.37
N LEU A 90 14.14 -6.34 9.77
CA LEU A 90 13.26 -5.17 9.79
C LEU A 90 12.67 -4.94 11.18
N ASN A 91 12.57 -3.67 11.58
CA ASN A 91 12.03 -3.29 12.88
C ASN A 91 10.50 -3.42 12.92
N LEU A 92 10.01 -4.49 13.58
CA LEU A 92 8.59 -4.80 13.72
C LEU A 92 7.73 -3.66 14.29
N ARG A 93 8.28 -2.91 15.25
CA ARG A 93 7.58 -1.80 15.90
C ARG A 93 7.32 -0.67 14.90
N ILE A 94 8.30 -0.35 14.05
CA ILE A 94 8.18 0.69 13.03
C ILE A 94 7.30 0.21 11.86
N LEU A 95 7.41 -1.06 11.46
CA LEU A 95 6.49 -1.66 10.48
C LEU A 95 5.03 -1.59 10.94
N THR A 96 4.77 -1.78 12.24
CA THR A 96 3.42 -1.60 12.78
C THR A 96 2.94 -0.14 12.64
N MET A 97 3.82 0.83 12.87
CA MET A 97 3.49 2.26 12.68
C MET A 97 3.23 2.61 11.21
N LEU A 98 3.87 1.93 10.26
CA LEU A 98 3.68 2.18 8.83
C LEU A 98 2.21 2.15 8.43
N HIS A 99 1.42 1.28 9.04
CA HIS A 99 -0.01 1.15 8.78
C HIS A 99 -0.84 2.41 9.06
N ILE A 100 -0.30 3.41 9.79
CA ILE A 100 -0.95 4.72 9.99
C ILE A 100 -1.14 5.46 8.67
N VAL A 101 -0.31 5.15 7.66
CA VAL A 101 -0.39 5.75 6.32
C VAL A 101 -1.74 5.52 5.63
N ARG A 102 -2.51 4.53 6.07
CA ARG A 102 -3.84 4.30 5.53
C ARG A 102 -4.78 5.47 5.79
N ILE A 103 -4.65 6.18 6.91
CA ILE A 103 -5.50 7.34 7.20
C ILE A 103 -5.37 8.41 6.12
N PRO A 104 -4.18 8.97 5.82
CA PRO A 104 -4.05 9.96 4.76
C PRO A 104 -4.36 9.38 3.36
N VAL A 105 -4.07 8.11 3.09
CA VAL A 105 -4.46 7.47 1.81
C VAL A 105 -5.97 7.47 1.63
N GLU A 106 -6.73 7.09 2.66
CA GLU A 106 -8.20 7.07 2.62
C GLU A 106 -8.79 8.47 2.45
N LEU A 107 -8.20 9.49 3.09
CA LEU A 107 -8.60 10.88 2.87
C LEU A 107 -8.34 11.34 1.43
N VAL A 108 -7.24 10.89 0.80
CA VAL A 108 -6.99 11.14 -0.62
C VAL A 108 -8.02 10.42 -1.49
N LEU A 109 -8.30 9.14 -1.23
CA LEU A 109 -9.28 8.36 -2.00
C LEU A 109 -10.68 8.98 -1.91
N TYR A 110 -11.07 9.48 -0.74
CA TYR A 110 -12.31 10.23 -0.57
C TYR A 110 -12.32 11.52 -1.40
N GLY A 111 -11.23 12.30 -1.36
CA GLY A 111 -11.08 13.47 -2.23
C GLY A 111 -11.21 13.11 -3.71
N LEU A 112 -10.56 12.04 -4.16
CA LEU A 112 -10.66 11.56 -5.54
C LEU A 112 -12.07 11.11 -5.92
N TYR A 113 -12.83 10.56 -4.97
CA TYR A 113 -14.23 10.24 -5.16
C TYR A 113 -15.10 11.48 -5.39
N VAL A 114 -14.90 12.54 -4.59
CA VAL A 114 -15.60 13.82 -4.77
C VAL A 114 -15.33 14.41 -6.17
N TYR A 115 -14.10 14.29 -6.67
CA TYR A 115 -13.71 14.72 -8.02
C TYR A 115 -13.90 13.66 -9.11
N LYS A 116 -14.73 12.63 -8.88
CA LYS A 116 -15.15 11.64 -9.88
C LYS A 116 -14.02 10.79 -10.50
N ALA A 117 -12.88 10.66 -9.81
CA ALA A 117 -11.71 9.93 -10.30
C ALA A 117 -11.56 8.50 -9.73
N VAL A 118 -12.28 8.19 -8.65
CA VAL A 118 -12.32 6.90 -7.96
C VAL A 118 -13.76 6.63 -7.51
N PRO A 119 -14.29 5.39 -7.54
CA PRO A 119 -15.65 5.13 -7.07
C PRO A 119 -15.82 5.17 -5.55
N GLU A 120 -17.06 5.37 -5.10
CA GLU A 120 -17.45 5.33 -3.68
C GLU A 120 -17.04 4.03 -2.99
N LEU A 121 -17.16 2.89 -3.68
CA LEU A 121 -16.78 1.59 -3.13
C LEU A 121 -15.31 1.51 -2.68
N MET A 122 -14.44 2.36 -3.23
CA MET A 122 -13.02 2.45 -2.88
C MET A 122 -12.74 3.41 -1.73
N THR A 123 -13.74 4.05 -1.15
CA THR A 123 -13.61 4.93 0.02
C THR A 123 -14.15 4.27 1.28
N PHE A 124 -13.86 4.88 2.42
CA PHE A 124 -14.39 4.46 3.71
C PHE A 124 -15.90 4.62 3.87
N GLU A 125 -16.58 5.37 2.99
CA GLU A 125 -18.06 5.41 2.95
C GLU A 125 -18.64 4.15 2.28
N GLY A 126 -17.86 3.53 1.39
CA GLY A 126 -18.25 2.31 0.68
C GLY A 126 -17.76 1.03 1.34
N ARG A 127 -16.86 0.30 0.65
CA ARG A 127 -16.37 -1.02 1.09
C ARG A 127 -14.95 -0.99 1.64
N ASN A 128 -14.31 0.18 1.65
CA ASN A 128 -12.91 0.30 2.04
C ASN A 128 -12.74 0.60 3.54
N TYR A 129 -12.74 -0.44 4.36
CA TYR A 129 -12.54 -0.29 5.80
C TYR A 129 -11.06 -0.22 6.23
N ASP A 130 -10.12 -0.02 5.29
CA ASP A 130 -8.69 0.10 5.63
C ASP A 130 -8.42 1.29 6.58
N ILE A 131 -9.27 2.32 6.60
CA ILE A 131 -9.17 3.43 7.56
C ILE A 131 -9.19 2.91 9.01
N VAL A 132 -9.99 1.88 9.30
CA VAL A 132 -10.10 1.28 10.64
C VAL A 132 -8.77 0.63 11.02
N SER A 133 -8.13 -0.08 10.09
CA SER A 133 -6.82 -0.67 10.36
C SER A 133 -5.79 0.41 10.69
N GLY A 134 -5.79 1.55 9.99
CA GLY A 134 -4.93 2.70 10.29
C GLY A 134 -5.21 3.34 11.65
N LEU A 135 -6.49 3.53 12.00
CA LEU A 135 -6.91 4.12 13.28
C LEU A 135 -6.59 3.22 14.49
N THR A 136 -6.54 1.90 14.30
CA THR A 136 -6.16 0.96 15.38
C THR A 136 -4.66 0.92 15.66
N VAL A 137 -3.81 1.48 14.77
CA VAL A 137 -2.34 1.43 14.90
C VAL A 137 -1.82 1.99 16.23
N PRO A 138 -2.22 3.18 16.71
CA PRO A 138 -1.71 3.72 17.99
C PRO A 138 -2.01 2.80 19.17
N ILE A 139 -3.20 2.19 19.18
CA ILE A 139 -3.64 1.26 20.23
C ILE A 139 -2.78 -0.01 20.20
N ILE A 140 -2.65 -0.64 19.03
CA ILE A 140 -1.84 -1.85 18.84
C ILE A 140 -0.36 -1.58 19.14
N TYR A 141 0.16 -0.44 18.69
CA TYR A 141 1.52 -0.02 18.96
C TYR A 141 1.77 0.13 20.46
N TYR A 142 0.92 0.89 21.14
CA TYR A 142 1.08 1.17 22.56
C TYR A 142 0.91 -0.08 23.42
N LEU A 143 -0.16 -0.84 23.22
CA LEU A 143 -0.43 -2.04 24.01
C LEU A 143 0.55 -3.18 23.69
N GLY A 144 0.93 -3.33 22.41
CA GLY A 144 1.82 -4.40 21.96
C GLY A 144 3.30 -4.14 22.28
N PHE A 145 3.81 -2.93 22.00
CA PHE A 145 5.26 -2.69 22.04
C PHE A 145 5.72 -1.78 23.17
N VAL A 146 4.87 -0.89 23.69
CA VAL A 146 5.21 0.01 24.82
C VAL A 146 4.87 -0.67 26.15
N LYS A 147 3.61 -1.05 26.33
CA LYS A 147 3.14 -1.72 27.55
C LYS A 147 3.37 -3.23 27.56
N LYS A 148 3.68 -3.85 26.41
CA LYS A 148 3.91 -5.30 26.25
C LYS A 148 2.78 -6.16 26.82
N ARG A 149 1.53 -5.69 26.68
CA ARG A 149 0.31 -6.35 27.19
C ARG A 149 -0.34 -7.27 26.17
N LEU A 150 -0.08 -7.07 24.88
CA LEU A 150 -0.62 -7.94 23.84
C LEU A 150 0.32 -9.14 23.64
N ASN A 151 -0.26 -10.34 23.59
CA ASN A 151 0.48 -11.53 23.21
C ASN A 151 0.66 -11.61 21.69
N THR A 152 1.58 -12.46 21.25
CA THR A 152 1.86 -12.73 19.84
C THR A 152 0.60 -13.14 19.05
N ARG A 153 -0.36 -13.84 19.67
CA ARG A 153 -1.60 -14.28 19.00
C ARG A 153 -2.47 -13.10 18.60
N ILE A 154 -2.65 -12.12 19.48
CA ILE A 154 -3.46 -10.92 19.18
C ILE A 154 -2.81 -10.11 18.06
N LEU A 155 -1.48 -9.94 18.08
CA LEU A 155 -0.76 -9.24 17.01
C LEU A 155 -0.89 -9.98 15.67
N LEU A 156 -0.87 -11.32 15.67
CA LEU A 156 -1.12 -12.12 14.47
C LEU A 156 -2.54 -11.95 13.96
N ILE A 157 -3.55 -12.08 14.82
CA ILE A 157 -4.97 -11.91 14.46
C ILE A 157 -5.18 -10.52 13.84
N TRP A 158 -4.63 -9.48 14.47
CA TRP A 158 -4.71 -8.12 13.93
C TRP A 158 -4.09 -8.02 12.53
N ASN A 159 -2.89 -8.57 12.31
CA ASN A 159 -2.26 -8.57 11.00
C ASN A 159 -3.09 -9.34 9.94
N PHE A 160 -3.67 -10.49 10.28
CA PHE A 160 -4.50 -11.25 9.35
C PHE A 160 -5.81 -10.53 9.01
N ILE A 161 -6.48 -9.90 9.99
CA ILE A 161 -7.68 -9.08 9.74
C ILE A 161 -7.33 -7.93 8.80
N CYS A 162 -6.26 -7.17 9.11
CA CYS A 162 -5.83 -6.02 8.30
C CYS A 162 -5.39 -6.43 6.89
N LEU A 163 -4.77 -7.61 6.75
CA LEU A 163 -4.42 -8.17 5.45
C LEU A 163 -5.67 -8.57 4.65
N GLY A 164 -6.70 -9.10 5.31
CA GLY A 164 -7.99 -9.38 4.68
C GLY A 164 -8.68 -8.13 4.15
N LEU A 165 -8.65 -7.03 4.91
CA LEU A 165 -9.14 -5.71 4.47
C LEU A 165 -8.36 -5.20 3.25
N LEU A 166 -7.02 -5.28 3.31
CA LEU A 166 -6.15 -4.89 2.19
C LEU A 166 -6.47 -5.66 0.90
N PHE A 167 -6.64 -6.98 1.00
CA PHE A 167 -7.01 -7.78 -0.17
C PHE A 167 -8.40 -7.44 -0.69
N ASN A 168 -9.36 -7.18 0.19
CA ASN A 168 -10.70 -6.76 -0.21
C ASN A 168 -10.66 -5.49 -1.07
N ILE A 169 -9.95 -4.46 -0.62
CA ILE A 169 -9.85 -3.21 -1.37
C ILE A 169 -9.03 -3.37 -2.66
N VAL A 170 -7.93 -4.14 -2.65
CA VAL A 170 -7.13 -4.37 -3.87
C VAL A 170 -7.94 -5.06 -4.96
N VAL A 171 -8.73 -6.09 -4.60
CA VAL A 171 -9.62 -6.78 -5.56
C VAL A 171 -10.65 -5.80 -6.13
N HIS A 172 -11.31 -5.02 -5.28
CA HIS A 172 -12.27 -4.02 -5.71
C HIS A 172 -11.64 -2.92 -6.57
N ALA A 173 -10.42 -2.48 -6.25
CA ALA A 173 -9.69 -1.46 -7.01
C ALA A 173 -9.35 -1.92 -8.43
N VAL A 174 -8.92 -3.18 -8.59
CA VAL A 174 -8.60 -3.78 -9.89
C VAL A 174 -9.87 -4.01 -10.71
N LEU A 175 -10.93 -4.53 -10.09
CA LEU A 175 -12.20 -4.81 -10.77
C LEU A 175 -13.04 -3.55 -11.06
N SER A 176 -12.66 -2.40 -10.51
CA SER A 176 -13.29 -1.10 -10.79
C SER A 176 -12.47 -0.21 -11.74
N ALA A 177 -11.24 -0.61 -12.06
CA ALA A 177 -10.44 0.09 -13.05
C ALA A 177 -10.99 -0.19 -14.47
N PRO A 178 -10.85 0.75 -15.42
CA PRO A 178 -11.45 0.67 -16.76
C PRO A 178 -10.69 -0.28 -17.70
N PHE A 179 -10.52 -1.53 -17.26
CA PHE A 179 -9.96 -2.63 -18.04
C PHE A 179 -11.08 -3.40 -18.76
N PRO A 180 -10.77 -4.21 -19.80
CA PRO A 180 -11.75 -5.04 -20.49
C PRO A 180 -12.52 -6.02 -19.58
N PHE A 181 -11.97 -6.33 -18.41
CA PHE A 181 -12.56 -7.20 -17.39
C PHE A 181 -13.13 -6.43 -16.18
N GLN A 182 -13.41 -5.13 -16.31
CA GLN A 182 -14.09 -4.35 -15.27
C GLN A 182 -15.42 -5.02 -14.87
N LEU A 183 -15.70 -5.11 -13.57
CA LEU A 183 -16.93 -5.70 -13.03
C LEU A 183 -17.74 -4.73 -12.15
N PHE A 184 -17.10 -3.67 -11.64
CA PHE A 184 -17.72 -2.72 -10.72
C PHE A 184 -17.54 -1.28 -11.20
N ALA A 185 -18.38 -0.37 -10.67
CA ALA A 185 -18.24 1.07 -10.83
C ALA A 185 -18.14 1.58 -12.28
N PHE A 186 -19.01 1.07 -13.17
CA PHE A 186 -19.05 1.52 -14.56
C PHE A 186 -19.38 3.02 -14.70
N ASP A 187 -20.20 3.57 -13.80
CA ASP A 187 -20.55 5.00 -13.81
C ASP A 187 -19.40 5.92 -13.36
N GLN A 188 -18.49 5.42 -12.52
CA GLN A 188 -17.37 6.17 -11.96
C GLN A 188 -16.15 5.26 -11.76
N PRO A 189 -15.45 4.88 -12.85
CA PRO A 189 -14.36 3.92 -12.78
C PRO A 189 -13.15 4.47 -12.02
N ASN A 190 -12.30 3.56 -11.55
CA ASN A 190 -11.04 3.88 -10.89
C ASN A 190 -9.98 4.31 -11.92
N ILE A 191 -10.05 5.56 -12.37
CA ILE A 191 -9.11 6.14 -13.33
C ILE A 191 -7.87 6.72 -12.64
N ALA A 192 -7.98 7.16 -11.38
CA ALA A 192 -6.90 7.85 -10.69
C ALA A 192 -5.61 7.04 -10.64
N VAL A 193 -5.69 5.74 -10.35
CA VAL A 193 -4.53 4.85 -10.24
C VAL A 193 -3.71 4.69 -11.52
N LEU A 194 -4.24 5.15 -12.67
CA LEU A 194 -3.55 5.13 -13.96
C LEU A 194 -2.69 6.39 -14.19
N HIS A 195 -2.83 7.41 -13.34
CA HIS A 195 -2.18 8.70 -13.49
C HIS A 195 -1.25 9.03 -12.33
N ALA A 196 -0.19 9.79 -12.61
CA ALA A 196 0.64 10.35 -11.56
C ALA A 196 -0.12 11.46 -10.80
N PRO A 197 0.06 11.59 -9.47
CA PRO A 197 0.92 10.77 -8.60
C PRO A 197 0.23 9.52 -8.03
N PHE A 198 -1.08 9.33 -8.25
CA PHE A 198 -1.89 8.31 -7.58
C PHE A 198 -1.54 6.87 -7.99
N ASN A 199 -0.87 6.69 -9.13
CA ASN A 199 -0.26 5.42 -9.51
C ASN A 199 0.84 4.96 -8.52
N GLY A 200 1.32 5.85 -7.64
CA GLY A 200 2.14 5.54 -6.46
C GLY A 200 1.45 4.59 -5.46
N LEU A 201 0.12 4.57 -5.43
CA LEU A 201 -0.66 3.74 -4.52
C LEU A 201 -0.46 2.25 -4.82
N PRO A 202 -0.80 1.75 -6.03
CA PRO A 202 -0.57 0.35 -6.38
C PRO A 202 0.91 0.00 -6.60
N SER A 203 1.77 0.97 -6.94
CA SER A 203 3.18 0.70 -7.27
C SER A 203 4.10 0.67 -6.06
N CYS A 204 3.77 1.38 -4.98
CA CYS A 204 4.67 1.56 -3.85
C CYS A 204 3.95 1.40 -2.51
N VAL A 205 2.91 2.20 -2.24
CA VAL A 205 2.27 2.24 -0.92
C VAL A 205 1.63 0.89 -0.55
N VAL A 206 0.78 0.34 -1.43
CA VAL A 206 0.12 -0.95 -1.21
C VAL A 206 1.14 -2.09 -1.04
N PRO A 207 2.16 -2.24 -1.92
CA PRO A 207 3.20 -3.24 -1.71
C PRO A 207 3.99 -3.08 -0.40
N LEU A 208 4.32 -1.87 0.05
CA LEU A 208 5.02 -1.65 1.32
C LEU A 208 4.15 -2.03 2.53
N VAL A 209 2.87 -1.70 2.46
CA VAL A 209 1.87 -2.10 3.46
C VAL A 209 1.73 -3.63 3.51
N LEU A 210 1.65 -4.28 2.35
CA LEU A 210 1.62 -5.75 2.23
C LEU A 210 2.88 -6.38 2.82
N LEU A 211 4.06 -5.90 2.41
CA LEU A 211 5.36 -6.37 2.93
C LEU A 211 5.44 -6.22 4.44
N SER A 212 4.91 -5.14 5.00
CA SER A 212 4.88 -4.90 6.46
C SER A 212 4.06 -5.98 7.19
N HIS A 213 2.87 -6.31 6.68
CA HIS A 213 2.05 -7.39 7.26
C HIS A 213 2.72 -8.76 7.15
N LEU A 214 3.23 -9.11 5.96
CA LEU A 214 3.87 -10.41 5.74
C LEU A 214 5.13 -10.57 6.61
N THR A 215 5.91 -9.50 6.74
CA THR A 215 7.09 -9.46 7.61
C THR A 215 6.69 -9.64 9.07
N ALA A 216 5.69 -8.89 9.53
CA ALA A 216 5.20 -8.98 10.90
C ALA A 216 4.72 -10.38 11.24
N ILE A 217 3.89 -10.98 10.37
CA ILE A 217 3.40 -12.35 10.54
C ILE A 217 4.57 -13.34 10.64
N ARG A 218 5.54 -13.24 9.73
CA ARG A 218 6.71 -14.12 9.73
C ARG A 218 7.51 -14.01 11.04
N GLN A 219 7.87 -12.79 11.45
CA GLN A 219 8.67 -12.58 12.66
C GLN A 219 7.93 -13.07 13.92
N LEU A 220 6.62 -12.79 14.03
CA LEU A 220 5.79 -13.23 15.15
C LEU A 220 5.64 -14.76 15.21
N LEU A 221 5.51 -15.43 14.07
CA LEU A 221 5.47 -16.90 14.02
C LEU A 221 6.81 -17.54 14.40
N ARG A 222 7.94 -16.96 13.98
CA ARG A 222 9.28 -17.43 14.38
C ARG A 222 9.53 -17.28 15.87
N SER A 223 9.15 -16.15 16.46
CA SER A 223 9.31 -15.90 17.90
C SER A 223 8.53 -16.87 18.79
N LYS A 224 7.52 -17.57 18.26
CA LYS A 224 6.76 -18.59 18.98
C LYS A 224 7.36 -20.00 18.83
N ALA A 225 8.20 -20.21 17.81
CA ALA A 225 8.86 -21.48 17.54
C ALA A 225 10.20 -21.64 18.30
N THR A 226 10.69 -20.54 18.87
CA THR A 226 11.82 -20.46 19.82
C THR A 226 11.30 -20.39 21.24
#